data_AF-A0A1Q4DB79-F1
#
_entry.id   AF-A0A1Q4DB79-F1
#
_cell.length_a   1.000
_cell.length_b   1.000
_cell.length_c   1.000
_cell.angle_alpha   90.00
_cell.angle_beta   90.00
_cell.angle_gamma   90.00
#
_symmetry.space_group_name_H-M   'P 1'
#
loop_
_entity.id
_entity.type
_entity.pdbx_description
1 polymer ?
#
loop_
_entity_poly.entity_id
_entity_poly.type
_entity_poly.pdbx_seq_one_letter_code
_entity_poly.pdbx_strand_id
1 'polypeptide(L)' 'MNDLVTIYCPECGEPACDTPPTGWILPGPTPGYSHVSDGTALCPVMTGRGYSPADPIEHQARRTV' A
#
# COMPACT_ATOMS: atom_id res chain seq x y z
N MET A 1 3.91 -12.18 -20.57
CA MET A 1 4.62 -11.94 -19.30
C MET A 1 3.78 -10.96 -18.52
N ASN A 2 3.13 -11.36 -17.43
CA ASN A 2 2.63 -10.42 -16.41
C ASN A 2 2.44 -11.24 -15.13
N ASP A 3 3.52 -11.37 -14.37
CA ASP A 3 3.40 -11.78 -12.98
C ASP A 3 2.62 -10.66 -12.30
N LEU A 4 1.34 -10.88 -12.04
CA LEU A 4 0.51 -9.94 -11.28
C LEU A 4 0.99 -10.05 -9.83
N VAL A 5 2.10 -9.39 -9.53
CA VAL A 5 2.60 -9.20 -8.17
C VAL A 5 1.44 -8.60 -7.38
N THR A 6 0.86 -9.40 -6.48
CA THR A 6 -0.26 -8.94 -5.66
C THR A 6 0.32 -8.41 -4.37
N ILE A 7 0.36 -7.09 -4.26
CA ILE A 7 0.80 -6.38 -3.06
C ILE A 7 -0.40 -6.04 -2.18
N TYR A 8 -0.14 -5.95 -0.87
CA TYR A 8 -1.17 -5.71 0.14
C TYR A 8 -0.71 -4.70 1.18
N CYS A 9 -1.66 -4.00 1.78
CA CYS A 9 -1.41 -3.19 2.96
C CYS A 9 -1.16 -4.11 4.17
N PRO A 10 -0.03 -3.97 4.88
CA PRO A 10 0.26 -4.81 6.04
C PRO A 10 -0.67 -4.56 7.24
N GLU A 11 -1.31 -3.39 7.32
CA GLU A 11 -2.12 -3.00 8.49
C GLU A 11 -3.56 -3.50 8.40
N CYS A 12 -4.22 -3.33 7.24
CA CYS A 12 -5.61 -3.78 7.04
C CYS A 12 -5.73 -5.08 6.23
N GLY A 13 -4.65 -5.53 5.57
CA GLY A 13 -4.66 -6.70 4.70
C GLY A 13 -5.34 -6.48 3.35
N GLU A 14 -5.73 -5.25 3.02
CA GLU A 14 -6.39 -4.93 1.76
C GLU A 14 -5.40 -4.90 0.58
N PRO A 15 -5.88 -5.22 -0.65
CA PRO A 15 -5.04 -5.14 -1.83
C PRO A 15 -4.57 -3.70 -2.11
N ALA A 16 -3.29 -3.59 -2.46
CA ALA A 16 -2.65 -2.34 -2.86
C ALA A 16 -2.31 -2.36 -4.36
N CYS A 17 -2.06 -1.19 -4.93
CA CYS A 17 -1.58 -1.02 -6.30
C CYS A 17 -0.48 0.03 -6.34
N ASP A 18 0.43 -0.10 -7.31
CA ASP A 18 1.55 0.79 -7.67
C ASP A 18 1.13 2.13 -8.27
N THR A 19 -0.03 2.63 -7.85
CA THR A 19 -0.54 3.94 -8.24
C THR A 19 -0.52 4.90 -7.06
N PRO A 20 -0.16 6.17 -7.28
CA PRO A 20 -0.21 7.19 -6.25
C PRO A 20 -1.65 7.42 -5.78
N PRO A 21 -1.87 7.72 -4.49
CA PRO A 21 -3.20 7.93 -3.96
C PRO A 21 -3.83 9.20 -4.51
N THR A 22 -5.15 9.16 -4.67
CA THR A 22 -5.93 10.30 -5.14
C THR A 22 -6.08 11.33 -4.01
N GLY A 23 -5.87 12.62 -4.33
CA GLY A 23 -6.11 13.70 -3.37
C GLY A 23 -5.11 13.78 -2.21
N TRP A 24 -3.84 13.36 -2.43
CA TRP A 24 -2.78 13.51 -1.42
C TRP A 24 -2.51 14.99 -1.11
N ILE A 25 -2.90 15.43 0.11
CA ILE A 25 -2.74 16.81 0.60
C ILE A 25 -1.70 16.96 1.71
N LEU A 26 -1.08 15.85 2.14
CA LEU A 26 -0.13 15.88 3.25
C LEU A 26 1.25 16.38 2.79
N PRO A 27 1.95 17.21 3.60
CA PRO A 27 3.29 17.65 3.27
C PRO A 27 4.27 16.48 3.31
N GLY A 28 5.01 16.28 2.21
CA GLY A 28 5.98 15.20 2.07
C GLY A 28 5.92 14.53 0.69
N PRO A 29 6.72 13.48 0.47
CA PRO A 29 6.64 12.69 -0.75
C PRO A 29 5.29 11.98 -0.84
N THR A 30 4.66 12.06 -2.01
CA THR A 30 3.47 11.26 -2.31
C THR A 30 3.86 9.78 -2.32
N PRO A 31 3.16 8.91 -1.59
CA PRO A 31 3.44 7.48 -1.64
C PRO A 31 3.17 6.95 -3.05
N GLY A 32 3.99 6.00 -3.49
CA GLY A 32 3.82 5.36 -4.81
C GLY A 32 2.70 4.33 -4.85
N TYR A 33 2.10 4.01 -3.71
CA TYR A 33 1.10 2.97 -3.56
C TYR A 33 -0.18 3.49 -2.91
N SER A 34 -1.29 2.88 -3.30
CA SER A 34 -2.61 3.19 -2.78
C SER A 34 -3.47 1.93 -2.64
N HIS A 35 -4.52 2.02 -1.83
CA HIS A 35 -5.51 0.96 -1.71
C HIS A 35 -6.30 0.84 -3.01
N VAL A 36 -6.47 -0.39 -3.50
CA VAL A 36 -7.29 -0.66 -4.68
C VAL A 36 -8.77 -0.29 -4.42
N SER A 37 -9.24 -0.47 -3.19
CA SER A 37 -10.67 -0.29 -2.86
C SER A 37 -11.12 1.17 -2.89
N ASP A 38 -10.25 2.10 -2.51
CA ASP A 38 -10.63 3.50 -2.27
C ASP A 38 -9.67 4.52 -2.93
N GLY A 39 -8.51 4.07 -3.42
CA GLY A 39 -7.51 4.93 -4.04
C GLY A 39 -6.79 5.86 -3.06
N THR A 40 -7.01 5.70 -1.76
CA THR A 40 -6.29 6.42 -0.69
C THR A 40 -4.95 5.79 -0.39
N ALA A 41 -4.10 6.52 0.33
CA ALA A 41 -2.81 6.00 0.76
C ALA A 41 -2.99 4.77 1.65
N LEU A 42 -1.97 3.91 1.69
CA LEU A 42 -1.96 2.78 2.61
C LEU A 42 -2.07 3.26 4.06
N CYS A 43 -2.61 2.39 4.92
CA CYS A 43 -2.85 2.72 6.32
C CYS A 43 -1.60 3.32 6.98
N PRO A 44 -1.77 4.38 7.79
CA PRO A 44 -0.65 5.06 8.41
C PRO A 44 0.00 4.17 9.49
N VAL A 45 1.31 4.01 9.41
CA VAL A 45 2.14 3.40 10.44
C VAL A 45 2.89 4.47 11.23
N MET A 46 3.13 4.20 12.51
CA MET A 46 3.94 5.09 13.34
C MET A 46 5.43 4.85 13.05
N THR A 47 6.11 5.89 12.56
CA THR A 47 7.55 5.92 12.36
C THR A 47 8.22 6.85 13.38
N GLY A 48 9.56 6.84 13.43
CA GLY A 48 10.30 7.81 14.26
C GLY A 48 10.08 9.29 13.88
N ARG A 49 9.43 9.57 12.75
CA ARG A 49 9.09 10.93 12.28
C ARG A 49 7.59 11.25 12.40
N GLY A 50 6.83 10.40 13.09
CA GLY A 50 5.36 10.48 13.17
C GLY A 50 4.68 9.48 12.24
N TYR A 51 3.42 9.73 11.93
CA TYR A 51 2.64 8.84 11.06
C TYR A 51 3.07 8.99 9.59
N SER A 52 3.29 7.87 8.92
CA SER A 52 3.55 7.82 7.48
C SER A 52 2.80 6.65 6.87
N PRO A 53 2.38 6.70 5.60
CA PRO A 53 1.76 5.57 4.93
C PRO A 53 2.63 4.31 5.03
N ALA A 54 2.02 3.16 5.24
CA ALA A 54 2.72 1.88 5.19
C ALA A 54 3.36 1.63 3.81
N ASP A 55 4.48 0.93 3.79
CA ASP A 55 5.00 0.30 2.57
C ASP A 55 4.24 -1.00 2.31
N PRO A 56 3.86 -1.30 1.04
CA PRO A 56 3.16 -2.54 0.73
C PRO A 56 4.04 -3.77 0.98
N ILE A 57 3.39 -4.89 1.26
CA ILE A 57 4.04 -6.20 1.32
C ILE A 57 3.58 -7.07 0.15
N GLU A 58 4.52 -7.80 -0.45
CA GLU A 58 4.18 -8.86 -1.41
C GLU A 58 3.65 -10.07 -0.66
N HIS A 59 2.39 -10.43 -0.90
CA HIS A 59 1.86 -11.69 -0.38
C HIS A 59 1.94 -12.73 -1.49
N GLN A 60 2.98 -13.55 -1.46
CA GLN A 60 2.97 -14.79 -2.24
C GLN A 60 1.86 -15.65 -1.64
N ALA A 61 0.69 -15.69 -2.29
CA ALA A 61 -0.35 -16.63 -1.96
C ALA A 61 0.24 -18.04 -2.15
N ARG A 62 0.82 -18.59 -1.07
CA ARG A 62 1.20 -20.00 -1.02
C ARG A 62 -0.08 -20.77 -1.23
N ARG A 63 -0.27 -21.27 -2.46
CA ARG A 63 -1.20 -22.36 -2.73
C ARG A 63 -0.74 -23.53 -1.87
N THR A 64 -1.31 -23.67 -0.68
CA THR A 64 -1.17 -24.89 0.11
C THR A 64 -1.89 -25.98 -0.69
N VAL A 65 -1.11 -26.93 -1.21
CA VAL A 65 -1.58 -28.15 -1.87
C VAL A 65 -2.14 -29.14 -0.88
#